data_AF-A0A084B779-F1
#
_entry.id   AF-A0A084B779-F1
#
_cell.length_a   1.000
_cell.length_b   1.000
_cell.length_c   1.000
_cell.angle_alpha   90.00
_cell.angle_beta   90.00
_cell.angle_gamma   90.00
#
_symmetry.space_group_name_H-M   'P 1'
#
loop_
_entity.id
_entity.type
_entity.pdbx_description
1 polymer ?
#
loop_
_entity_poly.entity_id
_entity_poly.type
_entity_poly.pdbx_seq_one_letter_code
_entity_poly.pdbx_strand_id
1 'polypeptide(L)'
;MKRQLDTIKRCRRAAELDDYDVQQQQIIYLTEQLQTQNRLLKRTGVPGMSGSNVSKSVTREYYGTLYHELDDASFSIFDIETNQDIPEAQDYLHESAQTWSLKVSCLNLRQLVSHCHAKDVPKEKLFQSMVTAAVFELVFETMFSDILALECPLLNAYRRIIHAKDGHEVLQQIDLTALEWIMSGDDFRENEIPQQSERLTKFIWQVLEFLHSGNLRETEDMLPQKFSGDKYLVAAISQAIDLKLKLMLSTTSVRYTFVKPGELFNPIYMCVLDGQFAGSAIRDNGLNKGLPVKLCLFPALYSRLIHDSGHTSTLHLSPGYEYVTEASSTDLAPLDLVFHAIVLLENRIAK
;
A
#
# COMPACT_ATOMS: atom_id res chain seq x y z
N MET A 1 -4.87 2.44 -27.73
CA MET A 1 -4.09 2.30 -29.00
C MET A 1 -4.08 3.54 -29.91
N LYS A 2 -5.06 3.81 -30.80
CA LYS A 2 -4.91 4.92 -31.80
C LYS A 2 -4.71 6.30 -31.16
N ARG A 3 -5.48 6.62 -30.12
CA ARG A 3 -5.33 7.89 -29.37
C ARG A 3 -3.98 8.01 -28.65
N GLN A 4 -3.51 6.98 -27.95
CA GLN A 4 -2.19 6.98 -27.30
C GLN A 4 -1.05 7.11 -28.31
N LEU A 5 -1.15 6.43 -29.45
CA LEU A 5 -0.19 6.55 -30.55
C LEU A 5 -0.19 7.97 -31.14
N ASP A 6 -1.36 8.60 -31.26
CA ASP A 6 -1.50 9.98 -31.72
C ASP A 6 -1.03 11.01 -30.67
N THR A 7 -1.12 10.68 -29.37
CA THR A 7 -0.54 11.47 -28.27
C THR A 7 0.98 11.37 -28.29
N ILE A 8 1.56 10.17 -28.41
CA ILE A 8 3.01 9.97 -28.55
C ILE A 8 3.54 10.72 -29.77
N LYS A 9 2.84 10.66 -30.91
CA LYS A 9 3.19 11.43 -32.12
C LYS A 9 3.07 12.94 -31.94
N ARG A 10 2.27 13.42 -30.98
CA ARG A 10 2.13 14.85 -30.66
C ARG A 10 3.23 15.29 -29.70
N CYS A 11 3.47 14.55 -28.61
CA CYS A 11 4.58 14.81 -27.70
C CYS A 11 5.92 14.76 -28.44
N ARG A 12 6.13 13.82 -29.36
CA ARG A 12 7.36 13.73 -30.16
C ARG A 12 7.59 14.94 -31.07
N ARG A 13 6.52 15.59 -31.53
CA ARG A 13 6.58 16.83 -32.34
C ARG A 13 6.73 18.08 -31.47
N ALA A 14 6.22 18.06 -30.24
CA ALA A 14 6.34 19.16 -29.29
C ALA A 14 7.72 19.17 -28.59
N ALA A 15 8.36 18.01 -28.43
CA ALA A 15 9.70 17.89 -27.84
C ALA A 15 10.79 18.52 -28.73
N GLU A 16 10.47 18.88 -29.98
CA GLU A 16 11.35 19.65 -30.86
C GLU A 16 11.36 21.17 -30.54
N LEU A 17 10.50 21.64 -29.61
CA LEU A 17 10.34 23.04 -29.23
C LEU A 17 10.22 23.21 -27.69
N ASP A 18 11.35 23.54 -27.06
CA ASP A 18 11.55 24.20 -25.75
C ASP A 18 11.05 23.58 -24.42
N ASP A 19 10.47 22.38 -24.38
CA ASP A 19 10.21 21.66 -23.11
C ASP A 19 10.54 20.17 -23.22
N TYR A 20 11.83 19.89 -23.44
CA TYR A 20 12.36 18.60 -23.85
C TYR A 20 12.22 17.53 -22.74
N ASP A 21 12.54 17.83 -21.49
CA ASP A 21 12.66 16.81 -20.44
C ASP A 21 11.31 16.26 -19.96
N VAL A 22 10.32 17.13 -19.71
CA VAL A 22 8.99 16.69 -19.24
C VAL A 22 8.28 15.88 -20.33
N GLN A 23 8.42 16.31 -21.59
CA GLN A 23 7.80 15.62 -22.72
C GLN A 23 8.51 14.31 -23.07
N GLN A 24 9.84 14.22 -22.93
CA GLN A 24 10.58 12.97 -23.10
C GLN A 24 10.20 11.95 -22.02
N GLN A 25 10.11 12.37 -20.75
CA GLN A 25 9.65 11.49 -19.68
C GLN A 25 8.23 10.97 -19.95
N GLN A 26 7.34 11.83 -20.45
CA GLN A 26 5.98 11.43 -20.81
C GLN A 26 5.95 10.47 -22.01
N ILE A 27 6.80 10.67 -23.02
CA ILE A 27 6.93 9.77 -24.17
C ILE A 27 7.46 8.40 -23.73
N ILE A 28 8.49 8.38 -22.87
CA ILE A 28 9.07 7.14 -22.33
C ILE A 28 7.99 6.39 -21.57
N TYR A 29 7.29 7.05 -20.64
CA TYR A 29 6.20 6.47 -19.87
C TYR A 29 5.09 5.86 -20.75
N LEU A 30 4.60 6.62 -21.73
CA LEU A 30 3.55 6.14 -22.63
C LEU A 30 4.02 5.00 -23.54
N THR A 31 5.31 4.99 -23.90
CA THR A 31 5.91 3.93 -24.71
C THR A 31 6.06 2.65 -23.90
N GLU A 32 6.52 2.73 -22.65
CA GLU A 32 6.60 1.60 -21.73
C GLU A 32 5.22 1.01 -21.48
N GLN A 33 4.20 1.85 -21.20
CA GLN A 33 2.81 1.39 -21.06
C GLN A 33 2.32 0.61 -22.29
N LEU A 34 2.56 1.12 -23.50
CA LEU A 34 2.15 0.44 -24.72
C LEU A 34 2.92 -0.86 -24.94
N GLN A 35 4.18 -0.93 -24.55
CA GLN A 35 4.97 -2.16 -24.64
C GLN A 35 4.45 -3.21 -23.67
N THR A 36 4.22 -2.86 -22.40
CA THR A 36 3.58 -3.72 -21.39
C THR A 36 2.23 -4.25 -21.90
N GLN A 37 1.34 -3.35 -22.38
CA GLN A 37 0.04 -3.75 -22.94
C GLN A 37 0.18 -4.76 -24.09
N ASN A 38 1.09 -4.51 -25.03
CA ASN A 38 1.31 -5.40 -26.17
C ASN A 38 1.94 -6.74 -25.77
N ARG A 39 2.80 -6.77 -24.75
CA ARG A 39 3.38 -8.02 -24.23
C ARG A 39 2.30 -8.88 -23.58
N LEU A 40 1.49 -8.28 -22.71
CA LEU A 40 0.40 -8.98 -22.02
C LEU A 40 -0.67 -9.53 -22.98
N LEU A 41 -0.95 -8.83 -24.07
CA LEU A 41 -1.99 -9.22 -25.05
C LEU A 41 -1.52 -10.25 -26.10
N LYS A 42 -0.22 -10.53 -26.23
CA LYS A 42 0.32 -11.42 -27.29
C LYS A 42 0.22 -12.91 -26.97
N ARG A 43 -0.18 -13.28 -25.76
CA ARG A 43 -0.24 -14.68 -25.34
C ARG A 43 -1.52 -15.34 -25.90
N THR A 44 -1.43 -16.62 -26.25
CA THR A 44 -2.54 -17.40 -26.83
C THR A 44 -2.91 -18.57 -25.92
N GLY A 45 -4.21 -18.82 -25.77
CA GLY A 45 -4.78 -19.88 -24.92
C GLY A 45 -5.51 -19.34 -23.69
N VAL A 46 -6.73 -19.84 -23.43
CA VAL A 46 -7.51 -19.54 -22.22
C VAL A 46 -7.13 -20.58 -21.16
N PRO A 47 -6.64 -20.18 -19.97
CA PRO A 47 -6.31 -21.11 -18.91
C PRO A 47 -7.60 -21.64 -18.27
N GLY A 48 -7.55 -22.85 -17.73
CA GLY A 48 -8.64 -23.39 -16.92
C GLY A 48 -8.70 -22.70 -15.57
N MET A 49 -9.91 -22.35 -15.12
CA MET A 49 -10.13 -21.72 -13.82
C MET A 49 -9.64 -22.64 -12.70
N SER A 50 -8.74 -22.13 -11.87
CA SER A 50 -8.36 -22.77 -10.61
C SER A 50 -8.52 -21.74 -9.52
N GLY A 51 -9.75 -21.59 -9.00
CA GLY A 51 -10.02 -20.74 -7.86
C GLY A 51 -9.20 -21.21 -6.66
N SER A 52 -8.04 -20.58 -6.47
CA SER A 52 -7.18 -20.86 -5.33
C SER A 52 -7.67 -20.03 -4.16
N ASN A 53 -8.43 -20.66 -3.26
CA ASN A 53 -8.79 -20.01 -2.00
C ASN A 53 -7.52 -19.84 -1.16
N VAL A 54 -7.05 -18.60 -1.03
CA VAL A 54 -5.96 -18.26 -0.13
C VAL A 54 -6.49 -18.36 1.30
N SER A 55 -6.02 -19.35 2.05
CA SER A 55 -6.44 -19.54 3.44
C SER A 55 -5.97 -18.39 4.33
N LYS A 56 -6.70 -18.13 5.43
CA LYS A 56 -6.34 -17.10 6.43
C LYS A 56 -4.93 -17.28 6.99
N SER A 57 -4.45 -18.51 7.15
CA SER A 57 -3.09 -18.80 7.63
C SER A 57 -2.03 -18.36 6.61
N VAL A 58 -2.29 -18.60 5.33
CA VAL A 58 -1.40 -18.15 4.24
C VAL A 58 -1.39 -16.62 4.20
N THR A 59 -2.55 -15.97 4.23
CA THR A 59 -2.62 -14.49 4.29
C THR A 59 -1.84 -13.94 5.47
N ARG A 60 -1.98 -14.54 6.67
CA ARG A 60 -1.21 -14.15 7.87
C ARG A 60 0.29 -14.26 7.67
N GLU A 61 0.76 -15.35 7.08
CA GLU A 61 2.18 -15.59 6.81
C GLU A 61 2.76 -14.54 5.87
N TYR A 62 2.12 -14.33 4.71
CA TYR A 62 2.55 -13.32 3.74
C TYR A 62 2.56 -11.91 4.33
N TYR A 63 1.56 -11.58 5.13
CA TYR A 63 1.45 -10.27 5.78
C TYR A 63 2.54 -10.08 6.86
N GLY A 64 2.88 -11.14 7.60
CA GLY A 64 4.02 -11.14 8.52
C GLY A 64 5.36 -10.98 7.81
N THR A 65 5.57 -11.68 6.68
CA THR A 65 6.77 -11.50 5.84
C THR A 65 6.90 -10.07 5.35
N LEU A 66 5.81 -9.47 4.86
CA LEU A 66 5.82 -8.07 4.42
C LEU A 66 6.24 -7.11 5.54
N TYR A 67 5.74 -7.33 6.77
CA TYR A 67 6.19 -6.53 7.92
C TYR A 67 7.71 -6.65 8.14
N HIS A 68 8.24 -7.87 8.13
CA HIS A 68 9.68 -8.09 8.36
C HIS A 68 10.54 -7.45 7.27
N GLU A 69 10.14 -7.54 5.99
CA GLU A 69 10.88 -6.90 4.89
C GLU A 69 10.87 -5.37 4.99
N LEU A 70 9.75 -4.79 5.45
CA LEU A 70 9.66 -3.34 5.69
C LEU A 70 10.49 -2.90 6.91
N ASP A 71 10.56 -3.73 7.95
CA ASP A 71 11.43 -3.52 9.12
C ASP A 71 12.91 -3.56 8.70
N ASP A 72 13.32 -4.59 7.96
CA ASP A 72 14.68 -4.77 7.45
C ASP A 72 15.08 -3.62 6.50
N ALA A 73 14.17 -3.18 5.62
CA ALA A 73 14.42 -2.04 4.76
C ALA A 73 14.60 -0.74 5.56
N SER A 74 13.76 -0.51 6.56
CA SER A 74 13.86 0.67 7.41
C SER A 74 15.16 0.66 8.20
N PHE A 75 15.54 -0.48 8.77
CA PHE A 75 16.80 -0.65 9.47
C PHE A 75 17.99 -0.37 8.54
N SER A 76 18.05 -1.03 7.37
CA SER A 76 19.12 -0.86 6.37
C SER A 76 19.32 0.59 5.93
N ILE A 77 18.23 1.36 5.77
CA ILE A 77 18.29 2.78 5.37
C ILE A 77 18.89 3.67 6.47
N PHE A 78 18.73 3.33 7.75
CA PHE A 78 19.15 4.18 8.88
C PHE A 78 20.29 3.58 9.74
N ASP A 79 20.80 2.39 9.43
CA ASP A 79 21.93 1.73 10.13
C ASP A 79 23.27 2.47 9.93
N ILE A 80 23.36 3.30 8.87
CA ILE A 80 24.57 4.06 8.53
C ILE A 80 24.43 5.49 9.08
N GLU A 81 25.01 5.72 10.26
CA GLU A 81 25.25 7.00 10.95
C GLU A 81 24.87 8.29 10.16
N THR A 82 23.82 8.99 10.60
CA THR A 82 23.73 10.47 10.57
C THR A 82 22.43 10.91 11.23
N ASN A 83 22.53 11.37 12.48
CA ASN A 83 21.48 12.02 13.26
C ASN A 83 20.14 11.25 13.38
N GLN A 84 19.93 10.58 14.52
CA GLN A 84 18.67 9.89 14.82
C GLN A 84 17.50 10.84 15.07
N ASP A 85 17.76 12.15 15.13
CA ASP A 85 16.74 13.16 15.28
C ASP A 85 15.89 13.28 14.02
N ILE A 86 14.58 13.35 14.23
CA ILE A 86 13.61 13.61 13.16
C ILE A 86 13.78 15.10 12.77
N PRO A 87 13.89 15.43 11.48
CA PRO A 87 14.00 16.83 11.07
C PRO A 87 12.68 17.57 11.27
N GLU A 88 12.75 18.88 11.55
CA GLU A 88 11.55 19.72 11.61
C GLU A 88 10.83 19.72 10.25
N ALA A 89 9.50 19.55 10.28
CA ALA A 89 8.68 19.49 9.08
C ALA A 89 8.67 20.87 8.36
N GLN A 90 9.33 20.96 7.20
CA GLN A 90 9.41 22.17 6.37
C GLN A 90 8.04 22.60 5.80
N ASP A 91 7.93 23.84 5.33
CA ASP A 91 6.67 24.37 4.77
C ASP A 91 6.33 23.83 3.37
N TYR A 92 7.28 23.18 2.67
CA TYR A 92 7.07 22.53 1.37
C TYR A 92 7.10 21.01 1.51
N LEU A 93 5.96 20.41 1.85
CA LEU A 93 5.83 18.96 2.00
C LEU A 93 4.95 18.38 0.90
N HIS A 94 5.38 17.25 0.35
CA HIS A 94 4.64 16.50 -0.65
C HIS A 94 3.28 16.07 -0.08
N GLU A 95 2.19 16.23 -0.85
CA GLU A 95 0.82 15.94 -0.40
C GLU A 95 0.66 14.50 0.10
N SER A 96 1.27 13.53 -0.59
CA SER A 96 1.28 12.12 -0.15
C SER A 96 1.87 11.93 1.25
N ALA A 97 2.91 12.68 1.64
CA ALA A 97 3.45 12.57 2.99
C ALA A 97 2.43 13.04 4.05
N GLN A 98 1.62 14.05 3.73
CA GLN A 98 0.50 14.45 4.60
C GLN A 98 -0.55 13.35 4.70
N THR A 99 -0.97 12.77 3.58
CA THR A 99 -1.95 11.67 3.55
C THR A 99 -1.48 10.48 4.38
N TRP A 100 -0.22 10.06 4.21
CA TRP A 100 0.35 8.94 4.96
C TRP A 100 0.42 9.25 6.46
N SER A 101 0.80 10.48 6.85
CA SER A 101 0.82 10.89 8.25
C SER A 101 -0.56 10.81 8.92
N LEU A 102 -1.61 11.24 8.20
CA LEU A 102 -2.99 11.17 8.67
C LEU A 102 -3.47 9.72 8.76
N LYS A 103 -3.05 8.84 7.84
CA LYS A 103 -3.40 7.42 7.87
C LYS A 103 -2.80 6.72 9.09
N VAL A 104 -1.51 6.93 9.38
CA VAL A 104 -0.84 6.27 10.52
C VAL A 104 -1.22 6.83 11.88
N SER A 105 -1.59 8.12 11.95
CA SER A 105 -1.70 8.82 13.25
C SER A 105 -2.93 9.70 13.45
N CYS A 106 -3.67 10.01 12.39
CA CYS A 106 -4.67 11.08 12.36
C CYS A 106 -4.13 12.48 12.67
N LEU A 107 -2.80 12.64 12.69
CA LEU A 107 -2.11 13.91 12.83
C LEU A 107 -1.58 14.33 11.45
N ASN A 108 -1.55 15.62 11.18
CA ASN A 108 -0.80 16.11 10.02
C ASN A 108 0.70 15.85 10.23
N LEU A 109 1.49 15.93 9.16
CA LEU A 109 2.89 15.53 9.19
C LEU A 109 3.71 16.31 10.22
N ARG A 110 3.47 17.62 10.36
CA ARG A 110 4.14 18.46 11.36
C ARG A 110 3.80 18.00 12.78
N GLN A 111 2.53 17.75 13.06
CA GLN A 111 2.06 17.26 14.35
C GLN A 111 2.61 15.86 14.64
N LEU A 112 2.67 14.97 13.65
CA LEU A 112 3.24 13.64 13.77
C LEU A 112 4.73 13.72 14.13
N VAL A 113 5.50 14.54 13.43
CA VAL A 113 6.92 14.77 13.73
C VAL A 113 7.10 15.29 15.16
N SER A 114 6.35 16.33 15.56
CA SER A 114 6.40 16.86 16.93
C SER A 114 6.00 15.82 17.98
N HIS A 115 5.00 15.00 17.70
CA HIS A 115 4.59 13.89 18.57
C HIS A 115 5.68 12.84 18.70
N CYS A 116 6.32 12.44 17.59
CA CYS A 116 7.42 11.49 17.59
C CYS A 116 8.61 12.01 18.40
N HIS A 117 8.95 13.29 18.31
CA HIS A 117 9.93 13.92 19.20
C HIS A 117 9.52 13.85 20.66
N ALA A 118 8.29 14.25 20.99
CA ALA A 118 7.79 14.27 22.36
C ALA A 118 7.70 12.87 23.01
N LYS A 119 7.65 11.81 22.18
CA LYS A 119 7.52 10.41 22.62
C LYS A 119 8.79 9.60 22.40
N ASP A 120 9.90 10.23 22.03
CA ASP A 120 11.19 9.58 21.73
C ASP A 120 11.02 8.41 20.74
N VAL A 121 10.25 8.62 19.68
CA VAL A 121 10.07 7.63 18.61
C VAL A 121 11.28 7.68 17.68
N PRO A 122 11.99 6.56 17.47
CA PRO A 122 13.12 6.53 16.55
C PRO A 122 12.70 6.88 15.13
N LYS A 123 13.54 7.64 14.45
CA LYS A 123 13.38 8.04 13.05
C LYS A 123 13.13 6.85 12.10
N GLU A 124 13.86 5.76 12.30
CA GLU A 124 13.67 4.49 11.58
C GLU A 124 12.22 3.98 11.69
N LYS A 125 11.63 4.05 12.89
CA LYS A 125 10.27 3.58 13.14
C LYS A 125 9.21 4.53 12.59
N LEU A 126 9.47 5.84 12.58
CA LEU A 126 8.65 6.80 11.83
C LEU A 126 8.68 6.49 10.33
N PHE A 127 9.86 6.28 9.75
CA PHE A 127 10.00 5.94 8.34
C PHE A 127 9.26 4.63 8.00
N GLN A 128 9.46 3.56 8.79
CA GLN A 128 8.76 2.29 8.63
C GLN A 128 7.24 2.46 8.60
N SER A 129 6.68 3.24 9.55
CA SER A 129 5.25 3.53 9.62
C SER A 129 4.75 4.26 8.37
N MET A 130 5.50 5.28 7.91
CA MET A 130 5.17 6.06 6.72
C MET A 130 5.25 5.23 5.43
N VAL A 131 6.31 4.43 5.26
CA VAL A 131 6.44 3.50 4.14
C VAL A 131 5.31 2.47 4.15
N THR A 132 4.96 1.95 5.33
CA THR A 132 3.82 1.03 5.45
C THR A 132 2.55 1.71 4.94
N ALA A 133 2.21 2.91 5.41
CA ALA A 133 1.05 3.63 4.89
C ALA A 133 1.12 3.88 3.38
N ALA A 134 2.29 4.19 2.84
CA ALA A 134 2.49 4.33 1.40
C ALA A 134 2.22 3.01 0.65
N VAL A 135 2.68 1.86 1.14
CA VAL A 135 2.38 0.54 0.55
C VAL A 135 0.88 0.27 0.58
N PHE A 136 0.19 0.60 1.68
CA PHE A 136 -1.26 0.42 1.76
C PHE A 136 -2.01 1.28 0.74
N GLU A 137 -1.67 2.55 0.61
CA GLU A 137 -2.32 3.45 -0.34
C GLU A 137 -1.97 3.08 -1.80
N LEU A 138 -0.69 2.96 -2.12
CA LEU A 138 -0.19 2.83 -3.49
C LEU A 138 -0.32 1.41 -4.05
N VAL A 139 -0.26 0.39 -3.19
CA VAL A 139 -0.41 -1.00 -3.61
C VAL A 139 -1.80 -1.48 -3.25
N PHE A 140 -2.16 -1.56 -1.96
CA PHE A 140 -3.37 -2.29 -1.57
C PHE A 140 -4.69 -1.58 -1.94
N GLU A 141 -4.80 -0.28 -1.74
CA GLU A 141 -6.01 0.50 -2.05
C GLU A 141 -6.12 0.84 -3.54
N THR A 142 -4.99 1.12 -4.21
CA THR A 142 -4.97 1.50 -5.63
C THR A 142 -5.51 0.37 -6.51
N MET A 143 -6.41 0.65 -7.45
CA MET A 143 -6.92 -0.37 -8.36
C MET A 143 -5.77 -1.07 -9.12
N PHE A 144 -5.83 -2.39 -9.25
CA PHE A 144 -4.74 -3.14 -9.89
C PHE A 144 -4.48 -2.73 -11.35
N SER A 145 -5.53 -2.33 -12.07
CA SER A 145 -5.41 -1.73 -13.40
C SER A 145 -4.51 -0.50 -13.41
N ASP A 146 -4.46 0.25 -12.31
CA ASP A 146 -3.76 1.51 -12.19
C ASP A 146 -2.31 1.26 -11.79
N ILE A 147 -2.06 0.22 -10.97
CA ILE A 147 -0.72 -0.30 -10.69
C ILE A 147 -0.02 -0.73 -11.98
N LEU A 148 -0.74 -1.40 -12.88
CA LEU A 148 -0.22 -1.79 -14.20
C LEU A 148 -0.39 -0.70 -15.27
N ALA A 149 -1.04 0.41 -14.91
CA ALA A 149 -1.35 1.53 -15.78
C ALA A 149 -2.00 1.11 -17.12
N LEU A 150 -2.95 0.17 -17.05
CA LEU A 150 -3.60 -0.50 -18.19
C LEU A 150 -4.84 0.23 -18.74
N GLU A 151 -4.98 1.54 -18.51
CA GLU A 151 -6.16 2.28 -18.96
C GLU A 151 -6.44 2.07 -20.46
N CYS A 152 -7.53 1.36 -20.75
CA CYS A 152 -7.98 1.06 -22.11
C CYS A 152 -9.46 1.44 -22.25
N PRO A 153 -9.76 2.60 -22.86
CA PRO A 153 -11.14 3.06 -23.03
C PRO A 153 -12.06 2.05 -23.74
N LEU A 154 -11.49 1.25 -24.64
CA LEU A 154 -12.22 0.18 -25.34
C LEU A 154 -12.55 -0.98 -24.39
N LEU A 155 -11.62 -1.41 -23.54
CA LEU A 155 -11.86 -2.43 -22.54
C LEU A 155 -12.94 -1.96 -21.54
N ASN A 156 -12.86 -0.70 -21.11
CA ASN A 156 -13.87 -0.09 -20.24
C ASN A 156 -15.26 -0.07 -20.90
N ALA A 157 -15.33 0.17 -22.21
CA ALA A 157 -16.59 0.08 -22.95
C ALA A 157 -17.12 -1.37 -22.99
N TYR A 158 -16.27 -2.37 -23.24
CA TYR A 158 -16.68 -3.78 -23.19
C TYR A 158 -17.15 -4.21 -21.80
N ARG A 159 -16.43 -3.84 -20.73
CA ARG A 159 -16.83 -4.10 -19.34
C ARG A 159 -18.22 -3.54 -19.04
N ARG A 160 -18.51 -2.31 -19.47
CA ARG A 160 -19.85 -1.69 -19.33
C ARG A 160 -20.93 -2.46 -20.07
N ILE A 161 -20.64 -2.96 -21.28
CA ILE A 161 -21.60 -3.75 -22.06
C ILE A 161 -21.87 -5.11 -21.39
N ILE A 162 -20.83 -5.81 -20.95
CA ILE A 162 -20.95 -7.09 -20.23
C ILE A 162 -21.76 -6.89 -18.96
N HIS A 163 -21.42 -5.88 -18.15
CA HIS A 163 -22.19 -5.55 -16.95
C HIS A 163 -23.66 -5.29 -17.24
N ALA A 164 -23.96 -4.53 -18.30
CA ALA A 164 -25.34 -4.18 -18.67
C ALA A 164 -26.14 -5.37 -19.22
N LYS A 165 -25.49 -6.34 -19.86
CA LYS A 165 -26.17 -7.48 -20.51
C LYS A 165 -26.21 -8.73 -19.65
N ASP A 166 -25.08 -9.07 -19.05
CA ASP A 166 -24.82 -10.36 -18.40
C ASP A 166 -24.67 -10.21 -16.88
N GLY A 167 -24.70 -8.97 -16.38
CA GLY A 167 -24.65 -8.66 -14.96
C GLY A 167 -23.24 -8.61 -14.37
N HIS A 168 -23.18 -8.28 -13.08
CA HIS A 168 -21.94 -8.08 -12.36
C HIS A 168 -21.15 -9.38 -12.15
N GLU A 169 -21.83 -10.48 -11.82
CA GLU A 169 -21.18 -11.78 -11.53
C GLU A 169 -20.37 -12.29 -12.73
N VAL A 170 -20.95 -12.19 -13.94
CA VAL A 170 -20.27 -12.60 -15.18
C VAL A 170 -19.07 -11.70 -15.48
N LEU A 171 -19.21 -10.39 -15.30
CA LEU A 171 -18.09 -9.46 -15.46
C LEU A 171 -16.94 -9.79 -14.49
N GLN A 172 -17.27 -10.04 -13.22
CA GLN A 172 -16.29 -10.40 -12.20
C GLN A 172 -15.56 -11.70 -12.55
N GLN A 173 -16.28 -12.73 -12.99
CA GLN A 173 -15.67 -13.99 -13.39
C GLN A 173 -14.71 -13.83 -14.57
N ILE A 174 -15.06 -12.98 -15.55
CA ILE A 174 -14.20 -12.67 -16.69
C ILE A 174 -12.95 -11.91 -16.23
N ASP A 175 -13.12 -10.90 -15.37
CA ASP A 175 -12.00 -10.10 -14.84
C ASP A 175 -11.03 -10.97 -14.01
N LEU A 176 -11.55 -11.88 -13.18
CA LEU A 176 -10.74 -12.84 -12.42
C LEU A 176 -9.98 -13.80 -13.35
N THR A 177 -10.66 -14.34 -14.36
CA THR A 177 -10.02 -15.25 -15.34
C THR A 177 -8.91 -14.55 -16.11
N ALA A 178 -9.13 -13.29 -16.52
CA ALA A 178 -8.11 -12.48 -17.18
C ALA A 178 -6.92 -12.21 -16.25
N LEU A 179 -7.16 -11.96 -14.96
CA LEU A 179 -6.12 -11.78 -13.97
C LEU A 179 -5.31 -13.06 -13.75
N GLU A 180 -5.97 -14.21 -13.55
CA GLU A 180 -5.31 -15.53 -13.44
C GLU A 180 -4.40 -15.79 -14.64
N TRP A 181 -4.87 -15.45 -15.84
CA TRP A 181 -4.11 -15.63 -17.07
C TRP A 181 -2.86 -14.74 -17.16
N ILE A 182 -2.99 -13.46 -16.80
CA ILE A 182 -1.87 -12.53 -16.73
C ILE A 182 -0.84 -13.02 -15.70
N MET A 183 -1.31 -13.42 -14.52
CA MET A 183 -0.45 -13.89 -13.41
C MET A 183 0.25 -15.22 -13.67
N SER A 184 -0.33 -16.07 -14.52
CA SER A 184 0.27 -17.33 -14.94
C SER A 184 1.41 -17.14 -15.96
N GLY A 185 1.74 -15.89 -16.30
CA GLY A 185 2.85 -15.55 -17.21
C GLY A 185 4.13 -15.29 -16.46
N ASP A 186 5.19 -16.03 -16.82
CA ASP A 186 6.53 -15.81 -16.27
C ASP A 186 6.99 -14.38 -16.54
N ASP A 187 6.72 -13.84 -17.74
CA ASP A 187 7.03 -12.45 -18.11
C ASP A 187 6.45 -11.41 -17.13
N PHE A 188 5.24 -11.65 -16.61
CA PHE A 188 4.57 -10.72 -15.71
C PHE A 188 5.26 -10.69 -14.34
N ARG A 189 5.60 -11.88 -13.81
CA ARG A 189 6.30 -12.01 -12.53
C ARG A 189 7.76 -11.56 -12.61
N GLU A 190 8.43 -11.86 -13.71
CA GLU A 190 9.86 -11.61 -13.88
C GLU A 190 10.20 -10.18 -14.33
N ASN A 191 9.28 -9.49 -15.02
CA ASN A 191 9.56 -8.15 -15.56
C ASN A 191 8.63 -7.07 -14.99
N GLU A 192 7.32 -7.28 -15.01
CA GLU A 192 6.36 -6.22 -14.66
C GLU A 192 6.32 -5.96 -13.15
N ILE A 193 6.31 -6.99 -12.30
CA ILE A 193 6.34 -6.81 -10.83
C ILE A 193 7.62 -6.08 -10.39
N PRO A 194 8.85 -6.49 -10.80
CA PRO A 194 10.06 -5.76 -10.44
C PRO A 194 10.06 -4.32 -10.95
N GLN A 195 9.64 -4.08 -12.20
CA GLN A 195 9.61 -2.73 -12.77
C GLN A 195 8.66 -1.80 -11.99
N GLN A 196 7.46 -2.26 -11.64
CA GLN A 196 6.54 -1.45 -10.83
C GLN A 196 7.06 -1.25 -9.42
N SER A 197 7.70 -2.27 -8.84
CA SER A 197 8.28 -2.18 -7.49
C SER A 197 9.40 -1.15 -7.42
N GLU A 198 10.30 -1.12 -8.41
CA GLU A 198 11.33 -0.08 -8.51
C GLU A 198 10.73 1.31 -8.66
N ARG A 199 9.69 1.45 -9.48
CA ARG A 199 9.02 2.74 -9.70
C ARG A 199 8.36 3.25 -8.43
N LEU A 200 7.62 2.40 -7.73
CA LEU A 200 6.98 2.76 -6.46
C LEU A 200 8.04 3.06 -5.39
N THR A 201 9.13 2.29 -5.33
CA THR A 201 10.27 2.56 -4.42
C THR A 201 10.83 3.96 -4.66
N LYS A 202 11.08 4.34 -5.93
CA LYS A 202 11.55 5.68 -6.31
C LYS A 202 10.61 6.76 -5.82
N PHE A 203 9.31 6.59 -6.03
CA PHE A 203 8.31 7.55 -5.60
C PHE A 203 8.25 7.68 -4.07
N ILE A 204 8.16 6.56 -3.34
CA ILE A 204 8.12 6.56 -1.86
C ILE A 204 9.36 7.27 -1.30
N TRP A 205 10.54 6.97 -1.84
CA TRP A 205 11.77 7.61 -1.41
C TRP A 205 11.78 9.12 -1.66
N GLN A 206 11.36 9.58 -2.84
CA GLN A 206 11.27 11.02 -3.15
C GLN A 206 10.34 11.74 -2.15
N VAL A 207 9.25 11.10 -1.76
CA VAL A 207 8.30 11.66 -0.79
C VAL A 207 8.88 11.69 0.64
N LEU A 208 9.67 10.68 1.02
CA LEU A 208 10.22 10.52 2.37
C LEU A 208 11.68 10.96 2.49
N GLU A 209 12.26 11.55 1.45
CA GLU A 209 13.65 12.02 1.42
C GLU A 209 13.93 13.03 2.54
N PHE A 210 12.92 13.82 2.92
CA PHE A 210 13.03 14.77 4.03
C PHE A 210 13.40 14.09 5.35
N LEU A 211 12.99 12.84 5.58
CA LEU A 211 13.41 12.09 6.77
C LEU A 211 14.91 11.80 6.67
N HIS A 212 15.42 11.38 5.53
CA HIS A 212 16.84 11.10 5.36
C HIS A 212 17.71 12.36 5.49
N SER A 213 17.34 13.43 4.79
CA SER A 213 18.11 14.66 4.68
C SER A 213 17.87 15.62 5.85
N GLY A 214 18.49 15.34 6.99
CA GLY A 214 18.60 16.31 8.07
C GLY A 214 19.45 17.52 7.64
N ASN A 215 18.80 18.61 7.24
CA ASN A 215 19.40 19.90 6.85
C ASN A 215 20.22 19.90 5.53
N LEU A 216 19.55 20.03 4.39
CA LEU A 216 20.19 20.63 3.21
C LEU A 216 20.25 22.16 3.40
N ARG A 217 21.29 22.62 4.12
CA ARG A 217 21.88 23.91 3.77
C ARG A 217 22.58 23.73 2.43
N GLU A 218 22.10 24.47 1.45
CA GLU A 218 22.73 24.80 0.17
C GLU A 218 24.22 24.42 0.11
N THR A 219 24.50 23.29 -0.53
CA THR A 219 25.82 23.03 -1.14
C THR A 219 25.55 22.35 -2.47
N GLU A 220 25.62 23.14 -3.53
CA GLU A 220 25.31 22.78 -4.93
C GLU A 220 26.26 21.72 -5.55
N ASP A 221 27.07 21.00 -4.77
CA ASP A 221 28.16 20.15 -5.31
C ASP A 221 28.10 18.66 -4.92
N MET A 222 27.02 18.19 -4.29
CA MET A 222 26.81 16.74 -4.13
C MET A 222 25.93 16.23 -5.28
N LEU A 223 26.56 15.66 -6.30
CA LEU A 223 25.94 14.79 -7.30
C LEU A 223 24.85 13.93 -6.63
N PRO A 224 23.66 13.76 -7.24
CA PRO A 224 22.61 12.94 -6.67
C PRO A 224 23.19 11.55 -6.42
N GLN A 225 23.35 11.21 -5.15
CA GLN A 225 23.86 9.92 -4.73
C GLN A 225 22.97 8.89 -5.42
N LYS A 226 23.59 8.18 -6.37
CA LYS A 226 22.90 7.37 -7.37
C LYS A 226 21.88 6.51 -6.65
N PHE A 227 20.60 6.78 -6.88
CA PHE A 227 19.48 6.10 -6.25
C PHE A 227 19.66 4.58 -6.39
N SER A 228 20.22 3.94 -5.36
CA SER A 228 20.01 2.53 -5.13
C SER A 228 18.83 2.48 -4.16
N GLY A 229 17.62 2.62 -4.71
CA GLY A 229 16.42 2.32 -3.93
C GLY A 229 16.67 1.01 -3.21
N ASP A 230 16.56 1.04 -1.89
CA ASP A 230 17.05 -0.05 -1.07
C ASP A 230 16.48 -1.37 -1.61
N LYS A 231 17.37 -2.33 -1.91
CA LYS A 231 16.98 -3.63 -2.45
C LYS A 231 15.94 -4.29 -1.53
N TYR A 232 16.01 -4.02 -0.23
CA TYR A 232 15.02 -4.48 0.74
C TYR A 232 13.66 -3.80 0.53
N LEU A 233 13.61 -2.51 0.24
CA LEU A 233 12.36 -1.80 -0.05
C LEU A 233 11.75 -2.26 -1.40
N VAL A 234 12.58 -2.48 -2.42
CA VAL A 234 12.10 -3.04 -3.71
C VAL A 234 11.51 -4.45 -3.51
N ALA A 235 12.16 -5.28 -2.68
CA ALA A 235 11.67 -6.60 -2.32
C ALA A 235 10.32 -6.51 -1.58
N ALA A 236 10.22 -5.63 -0.56
CA ALA A 236 8.99 -5.42 0.21
C ALA A 236 7.80 -4.98 -0.67
N ILE A 237 8.04 -4.07 -1.63
CA ILE A 237 6.99 -3.65 -2.56
C ILE A 237 6.62 -4.79 -3.52
N SER A 238 7.60 -5.55 -4.00
CA SER A 238 7.34 -6.74 -4.86
C SER A 238 6.45 -7.74 -4.14
N GLN A 239 6.76 -8.00 -2.86
CA GLN A 239 5.98 -8.89 -1.99
C GLN A 239 4.56 -8.35 -1.75
N ALA A 240 4.40 -7.04 -1.55
CA ALA A 240 3.08 -6.42 -1.41
C ALA A 240 2.23 -6.57 -2.68
N ILE A 241 2.83 -6.40 -3.87
CA ILE A 241 2.14 -6.59 -5.16
C ILE A 241 1.71 -8.06 -5.32
N ASP A 242 2.59 -9.02 -5.05
CA ASP A 242 2.26 -10.45 -5.12
C ASP A 242 1.16 -10.85 -4.12
N LEU A 243 1.20 -10.30 -2.90
CA LEU A 243 0.14 -10.51 -1.92
C LEU A 243 -1.19 -9.91 -2.39
N LYS A 244 -1.20 -8.68 -2.92
CA LYS A 244 -2.40 -8.07 -3.48
C LYS A 244 -3.01 -8.95 -4.56
N LEU A 245 -2.19 -9.43 -5.48
CA LEU A 245 -2.62 -10.31 -6.57
C LEU A 245 -3.28 -11.60 -6.06
N LYS A 246 -2.67 -12.23 -5.04
CA LYS A 246 -3.25 -13.41 -4.38
C LYS A 246 -4.58 -13.10 -3.69
N LEU A 247 -4.69 -11.93 -3.05
CA LEU A 247 -5.93 -11.49 -2.42
C LEU A 247 -7.04 -11.21 -3.44
N MET A 248 -6.70 -10.65 -4.60
CA MET A 248 -7.66 -10.40 -5.68
C MET A 248 -8.22 -11.69 -6.29
N LEU A 249 -7.44 -12.78 -6.28
CA LEU A 249 -7.89 -14.10 -6.71
C LEU A 249 -8.62 -14.89 -5.61
N SER A 250 -8.65 -14.36 -4.38
CA SER A 250 -9.29 -15.02 -3.24
C SER A 250 -10.77 -14.65 -3.13
N THR A 251 -11.56 -15.56 -2.54
CA THR A 251 -12.96 -15.32 -2.15
C THR A 251 -13.09 -14.55 -0.82
N THR A 252 -11.96 -14.13 -0.24
CA THR A 252 -11.89 -13.40 1.03
C THR A 252 -11.67 -11.92 0.78
N SER A 253 -12.61 -11.10 1.21
CA SER A 253 -12.37 -9.66 1.33
C SER A 253 -11.54 -9.38 2.57
N VAL A 254 -10.58 -8.48 2.45
CA VAL A 254 -9.65 -8.14 3.54
C VAL A 254 -9.82 -6.67 3.87
N ARG A 255 -9.78 -6.35 5.16
CA ARG A 255 -9.79 -4.98 5.64
C ARG A 255 -8.66 -4.74 6.60
N TYR A 256 -8.14 -3.53 6.64
CA TYR A 256 -7.04 -3.19 7.54
C TYR A 256 -7.36 -1.95 8.37
N THR A 257 -6.67 -1.81 9.50
CA THR A 257 -6.82 -0.64 10.39
C THR A 257 -5.50 -0.27 11.04
N PHE A 258 -5.15 1.00 10.95
CA PHE A 258 -4.05 1.59 11.74
C PHE A 258 -4.56 1.95 13.14
N VAL A 259 -3.92 1.40 14.16
CA VAL A 259 -4.19 1.76 15.57
C VAL A 259 -3.63 3.16 15.82
N LYS A 260 -4.41 4.07 16.39
CA LYS A 260 -4.03 5.48 16.46
C LYS A 260 -3.20 5.78 17.71
N PRO A 261 -2.26 6.73 17.65
CA PRO A 261 -1.55 7.20 18.84
C PRO A 261 -2.51 7.63 19.96
N GLY A 262 -2.20 7.24 21.19
CA GLY A 262 -3.03 7.47 22.37
C GLY A 262 -4.11 6.41 22.63
N GLU A 263 -4.46 5.57 21.65
CA GLU A 263 -5.38 4.45 21.88
C GLU A 263 -4.78 3.45 22.88
N LEU A 264 -5.63 2.91 23.76
CA LEU A 264 -5.20 1.93 24.75
C LEU A 264 -5.08 0.55 24.10
N PHE A 265 -3.86 0.05 24.00
CA PHE A 265 -3.58 -1.25 23.41
C PHE A 265 -3.17 -2.25 24.48
N ASN A 266 -3.70 -3.46 24.41
CA ASN A 266 -3.30 -4.56 25.28
C ASN A 266 -2.18 -5.37 24.60
N PRO A 267 -0.93 -5.32 25.09
CA PRO A 267 0.19 -6.03 24.47
C PRO A 267 0.11 -7.56 24.62
N ILE A 268 -0.67 -8.07 25.57
CA ILE A 268 -0.83 -9.52 25.80
C ILE A 268 -1.78 -10.10 24.76
N TYR A 269 -2.89 -9.42 24.52
CA TYR A 269 -3.93 -9.86 23.58
C TYR A 269 -3.80 -9.21 22.20
N MET A 270 -2.84 -8.30 22.03
CA MET A 270 -2.53 -7.57 20.81
C MET A 270 -3.74 -6.83 20.19
N CYS A 271 -4.63 -6.29 21.03
CA CYS A 271 -5.87 -5.65 20.61
C CYS A 271 -6.08 -4.27 21.26
N VAL A 272 -6.89 -3.43 20.61
CA VAL A 272 -7.34 -2.16 21.17
C VAL A 272 -8.41 -2.43 22.24
N LEU A 273 -8.30 -1.77 23.38
CA LEU A 273 -9.27 -1.84 24.46
C LEU A 273 -10.38 -0.81 24.22
N ASP A 274 -11.46 -1.25 23.56
CA ASP A 274 -12.68 -0.45 23.51
C ASP A 274 -13.35 -0.42 24.89
N GLY A 275 -13.96 0.72 25.25
CA GLY A 275 -14.57 0.97 26.55
C GLY A 275 -15.64 -0.05 27.00
N GLN A 276 -16.09 -0.94 26.11
CA GLN A 276 -16.98 -2.06 26.44
C GLN A 276 -16.24 -3.28 27.02
N PHE A 277 -14.99 -3.56 26.61
CA PHE A 277 -14.15 -4.61 27.22
C PHE A 277 -13.49 -4.18 28.52
N ALA A 278 -13.43 -2.86 28.77
CA ALA A 278 -13.00 -2.32 30.05
C ALA A 278 -13.87 -2.86 31.22
N GLY A 279 -15.17 -3.09 31.01
CA GLY A 279 -16.05 -3.60 32.07
C GLY A 279 -15.76 -5.03 32.54
N SER A 280 -15.20 -5.88 31.67
CA SER A 280 -14.98 -7.31 31.98
C SER A 280 -13.52 -7.61 32.34
N ALA A 281 -12.55 -6.94 31.71
CA ALA A 281 -11.12 -7.17 31.95
C ALA A 281 -10.58 -6.45 33.22
N ILE A 282 -11.33 -5.52 33.81
CA ILE A 282 -10.95 -4.80 35.04
C ILE A 282 -11.05 -5.70 36.30
N ARG A 283 -11.63 -6.89 36.20
CA ARG A 283 -11.79 -7.79 37.37
C ARG A 283 -10.57 -8.64 37.72
N ASP A 284 -9.55 -8.73 36.86
CA ASP A 284 -8.33 -9.48 37.16
C ASP A 284 -7.10 -8.58 37.35
N ASN A 285 -6.72 -8.42 38.63
CA ASN A 285 -5.39 -8.12 39.16
C ASN A 285 -4.40 -7.39 38.24
N GLY A 286 -4.58 -6.08 38.02
CA GLY A 286 -3.48 -5.13 37.70
C GLY A 286 -2.68 -5.31 36.39
N LEU A 287 -2.70 -6.47 35.76
CA LEU A 287 -1.95 -6.86 34.55
C LEU A 287 -2.67 -6.46 33.25
N ASN A 288 -3.97 -6.13 33.32
CA ASN A 288 -4.81 -5.84 32.15
C ASN A 288 -4.93 -4.35 31.81
N LYS A 289 -4.06 -3.49 32.36
CA LYS A 289 -4.11 -2.05 32.04
C LYS A 289 -3.40 -1.82 30.71
N GLY A 290 -4.16 -1.60 29.64
CA GLY A 290 -3.61 -1.23 28.33
C GLY A 290 -2.59 -0.10 28.40
N LEU A 291 -1.68 -0.08 27.44
CA LEU A 291 -0.68 0.96 27.27
C LEU A 291 -1.08 1.84 26.09
N PRO A 292 -0.92 3.17 26.21
CA PRO A 292 -1.19 4.05 25.08
C PRO A 292 -0.17 3.79 23.98
N VAL A 293 -0.67 3.79 22.74
CA VAL A 293 0.16 3.64 21.54
C VAL A 293 0.93 4.94 21.27
N LYS A 294 2.24 4.82 21.05
CA LYS A 294 3.09 5.91 20.54
C LYS A 294 2.89 6.07 19.03
N LEU A 295 2.99 4.96 18.30
CA LEU A 295 2.94 4.92 16.83
C LEU A 295 2.57 3.51 16.36
N CYS A 296 1.74 3.41 15.32
CA CYS A 296 1.48 2.14 14.64
C CYS A 296 2.50 1.92 13.54
N LEU A 297 3.24 0.82 13.60
CA LEU A 297 4.24 0.43 12.59
C LEU A 297 3.60 -0.38 11.48
N PHE A 298 2.65 -1.24 11.82
CA PHE A 298 1.98 -2.12 10.86
C PHE A 298 0.51 -2.31 11.22
N PRO A 299 -0.44 -2.13 10.27
CA PRO A 299 -1.86 -2.16 10.59
C PRO A 299 -2.36 -3.56 10.94
N ALA A 300 -3.46 -3.64 11.68
CA ALA A 300 -4.18 -4.89 11.89
C ALA A 300 -4.88 -5.31 10.60
N LEU A 301 -5.02 -6.62 10.39
CA LEU A 301 -5.67 -7.21 9.22
C LEU A 301 -6.87 -8.04 9.66
N TYR A 302 -7.99 -7.83 8.99
CA TYR A 302 -9.25 -8.50 9.21
C TYR A 302 -9.74 -9.14 7.91
N SER A 303 -10.49 -10.23 8.03
CA SER A 303 -11.07 -10.92 6.88
C SER A 303 -12.58 -11.05 7.01
N ARG A 304 -13.25 -11.03 5.86
CA ARG A 304 -14.67 -11.38 5.69
C ARG A 304 -14.83 -12.25 4.47
N LEU A 305 -15.49 -13.40 4.64
CA LEU A 305 -15.91 -14.24 3.54
C LEU A 305 -16.95 -13.50 2.69
N ILE A 306 -16.77 -13.51 1.37
CA ILE A 306 -17.66 -12.81 0.44
C ILE A 306 -19.01 -13.56 0.28
N HIS A 307 -19.14 -14.79 0.79
CA HIS A 307 -20.36 -15.60 0.73
C HIS A 307 -20.82 -16.13 2.10
N ASP A 308 -21.90 -15.56 2.64
CA ASP A 308 -23.06 -16.31 3.18
C ASP A 308 -24.30 -15.45 3.57
N SER A 309 -24.49 -14.25 2.99
CA SER A 309 -25.75 -13.53 3.16
C SER A 309 -26.47 -13.44 1.82
N GLY A 310 -27.57 -14.16 1.68
CA GLY A 310 -28.59 -13.96 0.63
C GLY A 310 -29.27 -12.58 0.66
N HIS A 311 -28.64 -11.61 1.31
CA HIS A 311 -28.86 -10.21 1.13
C HIS A 311 -27.73 -9.70 0.24
N THR A 312 -28.11 -9.44 -1.01
CA THR A 312 -27.61 -8.33 -1.82
C THR A 312 -27.70 -7.04 -1.00
N SER A 313 -26.88 -6.94 0.05
CA SER A 313 -26.53 -5.67 0.63
C SER A 313 -25.90 -4.91 -0.50
N THR A 314 -26.59 -3.88 -0.92
CA THR A 314 -26.17 -2.81 -1.81
C THR A 314 -24.89 -2.18 -1.24
N LEU A 315 -23.77 -2.91 -1.30
CA LEU A 315 -22.49 -2.27 -1.48
C LEU A 315 -22.64 -1.64 -2.86
N HIS A 316 -22.83 -0.32 -2.88
CA HIS A 316 -22.54 0.50 -4.03
C HIS A 316 -21.06 0.28 -4.36
N LEU A 317 -20.76 -0.85 -4.99
CA LEU A 317 -19.45 -1.24 -5.45
C LEU A 317 -19.20 -0.39 -6.69
N SER A 318 -18.35 0.60 -6.50
CA SER A 318 -17.73 1.36 -7.57
C SER A 318 -17.13 0.41 -8.62
N PRO A 319 -16.85 0.87 -9.86
CA PRO A 319 -16.45 0.01 -10.99
C PRO A 319 -15.07 -0.69 -10.84
N GLY A 320 -14.53 -0.73 -9.63
CA GLY A 320 -13.27 -1.35 -9.27
C GLY A 320 -13.45 -2.21 -8.02
N TYR A 321 -13.13 -3.49 -8.12
CA TYR A 321 -13.22 -4.43 -7.02
C TYR A 321 -12.22 -4.07 -5.90
N GLU A 322 -12.71 -3.44 -4.83
CA GLU A 322 -11.90 -3.07 -3.67
C GLU A 322 -11.73 -4.30 -2.74
N TYR A 323 -10.76 -5.16 -3.04
CA TYR A 323 -10.47 -6.37 -2.26
C TYR A 323 -9.76 -6.09 -0.92
N VAL A 324 -9.11 -4.93 -0.80
CA VAL A 324 -8.44 -4.45 0.41
C VAL A 324 -8.85 -3.01 0.66
N THR A 325 -9.49 -2.75 1.81
CA THR A 325 -9.97 -1.41 2.19
C THR A 325 -9.65 -1.11 3.64
N GLU A 326 -9.48 0.17 3.96
CA GLU A 326 -9.41 0.61 5.34
C GLU A 326 -10.77 0.40 6.02
N ALA A 327 -10.81 -0.30 7.16
CA ALA A 327 -12.05 -0.51 7.89
C ALA A 327 -12.44 0.73 8.69
N SER A 328 -13.72 1.11 8.66
CA SER A 328 -14.26 2.03 9.66
C SER A 328 -14.41 1.33 11.03
N SER A 329 -14.41 2.09 12.13
CA SER A 329 -14.62 1.52 13.47
C SER A 329 -15.95 0.76 13.60
N THR A 330 -16.97 1.14 12.83
CA THR A 330 -18.27 0.46 12.78
C THR A 330 -18.26 -0.85 11.99
N ASP A 331 -17.24 -1.07 11.16
CA ASP A 331 -17.14 -2.22 10.26
C ASP A 331 -16.45 -3.43 10.86
N LEU A 332 -15.78 -3.27 12.01
CA LEU A 332 -14.87 -4.26 12.59
C LEU A 332 -15.59 -5.40 13.31
N ALA A 333 -16.75 -5.14 13.93
CA ALA A 333 -17.46 -6.11 14.76
C ALA A 333 -17.80 -7.46 14.06
N PRO A 334 -18.18 -7.51 12.77
CA PRO A 334 -18.44 -8.77 12.08
C PRO A 334 -17.21 -9.37 11.37
N LEU A 335 -15.99 -8.87 11.61
CA LEU A 335 -14.79 -9.33 10.91
C LEU A 335 -13.94 -10.26 11.76
N ASP A 336 -13.30 -11.24 11.10
CA ASP A 336 -12.35 -12.13 11.75
C ASP A 336 -10.94 -11.53 11.69
N LEU A 337 -10.32 -11.32 12.85
CA LEU A 337 -8.95 -10.86 12.94
C LEU A 337 -7.98 -11.91 12.37
N VAL A 338 -7.22 -11.51 11.36
CA VAL A 338 -6.21 -12.35 10.69
C VAL A 338 -4.82 -12.06 11.23
N PHE A 339 -4.48 -10.78 11.37
CA PHE A 339 -3.16 -10.32 11.81
C PHE A 339 -3.31 -9.15 12.78
N HIS A 340 -2.59 -9.17 13.90
CA HIS A 340 -2.67 -8.09 14.89
C HIS A 340 -1.80 -6.91 14.46
N ALA A 341 -2.22 -5.69 14.81
CA ALA A 341 -1.39 -4.51 14.56
C ALA A 341 -0.06 -4.61 15.32
N ILE A 342 0.99 -4.04 14.73
CA ILE A 342 2.30 -3.89 15.36
C ILE A 342 2.47 -2.42 15.73
N VAL A 343 2.65 -2.16 17.02
CA VAL A 343 2.63 -0.82 17.59
C VAL A 343 3.81 -0.60 18.53
N LEU A 344 4.30 0.64 18.57
CA LEU A 344 5.17 1.13 19.65
C LEU A 344 4.30 1.60 20.81
N LEU A 345 4.61 1.15 22.03
CA LEU A 345 3.85 1.49 23.23
C LEU A 345 4.60 2.49 24.11
N GLU A 346 3.85 3.28 24.89
CA GLU A 346 4.45 4.12 25.92
C GLU A 346 4.98 3.28 27.09
N ASN A 347 6.24 3.51 27.46
CA ASN A 347 6.81 2.95 28.67
C ASN A 347 6.15 3.62 29.88
N ARG A 348 5.61 2.82 30.80
CA ARG A 348 5.29 3.32 32.14
C ARG A 348 6.60 3.53 32.89
N ILE A 349 7.14 4.74 32.84
CA ILE A 349 8.08 5.16 33.87
C ILE A 349 7.26 5.25 35.16
N ALA A 350 7.46 4.30 36.06
CA ALA A 350 7.00 4.44 37.44
C ALA A 350 7.72 5.68 38.01
N LYS A 351 6.97 6.76 38.21
CA LYS A 351 7.43 7.92 38.97
C LYS A 351 7.40 7.63 40.45
#